data_AF-Q8VVF6-F1
#
_entry.id   AF-Q8VVF6-F1
#
_cell.length_a   1.000
_cell.length_b   1.000
_cell.length_c   1.000
_cell.angle_alpha   90.00
_cell.angle_beta   90.00
_cell.angle_gamma   90.00
#
_symmetry.space_group_name_H-M   'P 1'
#
loop_
_entity.id
_entity.type
_entity.pdbx_description
1 polymer ?
#
loop_
_entity_poly.entity_id
_entity_poly.type
_entity_poly.pdbx_seq_one_letter_code
_entity_poly.pdbx_strand_id
1 'polypeptide(L)'
;QCSQFINRYPYWKIVYTESTAAAMKKVAKLNSPKSAALGSEAGGALYGLQVLKHNLANQQQNVTRFIVLARKAINVSEQVPAKTTLIMATGQQSGALVEALLVLRDNDIIMTKLESRPINGNPW
;
A
#
# COMPACT_ATOMS: atom_id res chain seq x y z
N GLN A 1 -2.25 -10.89 6.87
CA GLN A 1 -3.38 -11.04 5.92
C GLN A 1 -3.64 -12.50 5.49
N CYS A 2 -3.01 -13.52 6.10
CA CYS A 2 -3.18 -14.94 5.71
C CYS A 2 -3.60 -15.83 6.89
N SER A 3 -4.23 -15.26 7.92
CA SER A 3 -4.53 -15.98 9.17
C SER A 3 -5.43 -17.18 8.96
N GLN A 4 -6.39 -17.12 8.02
CA GLN A 4 -7.28 -18.25 7.71
C GLN A 4 -6.54 -19.47 7.16
N PHE A 5 -5.41 -19.26 6.45
CA PHE A 5 -4.56 -20.34 5.99
C PHE A 5 -3.69 -20.88 7.12
N ILE A 6 -3.02 -19.99 7.86
CA ILE A 6 -2.09 -20.37 8.94
C ILE A 6 -2.81 -21.13 10.05
N ASN A 7 -4.03 -20.71 10.42
CA ASN A 7 -4.81 -21.35 11.49
C ASN A 7 -5.20 -22.81 11.21
N ARG A 8 -5.07 -23.28 9.95
CA ARG A 8 -5.27 -24.70 9.60
C ARG A 8 -4.12 -25.60 10.07
N TYR A 9 -3.00 -25.00 10.46
CA TYR A 9 -1.78 -25.68 10.89
C TYR A 9 -1.34 -25.16 12.27
N PRO A 10 -2.05 -25.51 13.36
CA PRO A 10 -1.82 -24.94 14.69
C PRO A 10 -0.42 -25.27 15.26
N TYR A 11 0.24 -26.30 14.76
CA TYR A 11 1.58 -26.71 15.18
C TYR A 11 2.71 -25.96 14.47
N TRP A 12 2.41 -25.12 13.48
CA TRP A 12 3.44 -24.33 12.80
C TRP A 12 3.93 -23.18 13.68
N LYS A 13 5.25 -23.08 13.86
CA LYS A 13 5.87 -21.96 14.57
C LYS A 13 5.92 -20.74 13.66
N ILE A 14 5.19 -19.68 14.02
CA ILE A 14 5.25 -18.39 13.33
C ILE A 14 6.51 -17.64 13.78
N VAL A 15 7.31 -17.21 12.83
CA VAL A 15 8.52 -16.40 13.07
C VAL A 15 8.34 -15.06 12.36
N TYR A 16 8.21 -13.99 13.13
CA TYR A 16 8.09 -12.64 12.60
C TYR A 16 9.43 -12.12 12.06
N THR A 17 9.35 -11.26 11.05
CA THR A 17 10.49 -10.66 10.35
C THR A 17 10.13 -9.25 9.91
N GLU A 18 11.14 -8.41 9.69
CA GLU A 18 10.99 -7.01 9.29
C GLU A 18 10.22 -6.79 7.97
N SER A 19 10.30 -7.75 7.04
CA SER A 19 9.57 -7.68 5.77
C SER A 19 9.37 -9.06 5.14
N THR A 20 8.48 -9.15 4.15
CA THR A 20 8.28 -10.38 3.36
C THR A 20 9.56 -10.80 2.63
N ALA A 21 10.31 -9.84 2.09
CA ALA A 21 11.61 -10.11 1.47
C ALA A 21 12.67 -10.60 2.49
N ALA A 22 12.68 -10.04 3.71
CA ALA A 22 13.56 -10.52 4.78
C ALA A 22 13.23 -11.98 5.17
N ALA A 23 11.94 -12.36 5.22
CA ALA A 23 11.52 -13.74 5.43
C ALA A 23 12.04 -14.66 4.32
N MET A 24 11.88 -14.29 3.04
CA MET A 24 12.37 -15.07 1.91
C MET A 24 13.89 -15.26 1.96
N LYS A 25 14.65 -14.18 2.16
CA LYS A 25 16.11 -14.23 2.31
C LYS A 25 16.53 -15.16 3.46
N LYS A 26 15.81 -15.11 4.58
CA LYS A 26 16.08 -15.97 5.75
C LYS A 26 15.83 -17.45 5.42
N VAL A 27 14.72 -17.77 4.78
CA VAL A 27 14.39 -19.15 4.39
C VAL A 27 15.37 -19.70 3.37
N ALA A 28 15.74 -18.91 2.35
CA ALA A 28 16.75 -19.29 1.36
C ALA A 28 18.10 -19.60 2.03
N LYS A 29 18.54 -18.77 2.99
CA LYS A 29 19.77 -19.01 3.76
C LYS A 29 19.71 -20.25 4.66
N LEU A 30 18.55 -20.53 5.27
CA LEU A 30 18.38 -21.71 6.13
C LEU A 30 18.43 -23.01 5.33
N ASN A 31 18.06 -22.97 4.04
CA ASN A 31 18.03 -24.11 3.12
C ASN A 31 17.45 -25.39 3.77
N SER A 32 16.34 -25.22 4.50
CA SER A 32 15.73 -26.27 5.30
C SER A 32 14.31 -26.55 4.80
N PRO A 33 13.95 -27.82 4.57
CA PRO A 33 12.59 -28.18 4.14
C PRO A 33 11.54 -27.93 5.24
N LYS A 34 11.96 -27.62 6.47
CA LYS A 34 11.07 -27.30 7.60
C LYS A 34 10.75 -25.81 7.72
N SER A 35 11.23 -24.98 6.79
CA SER A 35 11.07 -23.52 6.81
C SER A 35 10.43 -23.03 5.53
N ALA A 36 9.45 -22.12 5.65
CA ALA A 36 8.77 -21.50 4.52
C ALA A 36 8.56 -20.01 4.80
N ALA A 37 8.47 -19.22 3.73
CA ALA A 37 8.19 -17.79 3.81
C ALA A 37 6.83 -17.49 3.16
N LEU A 38 6.14 -16.49 3.68
CA LEU A 38 4.92 -15.94 3.07
C LEU A 38 5.24 -14.61 2.40
N GLY A 39 4.89 -14.50 1.11
CA GLY A 39 5.02 -13.25 0.36
C GLY A 39 4.76 -13.46 -1.13
N SER A 40 5.20 -12.52 -1.95
CA SER A 40 5.01 -12.58 -3.40
C SER A 40 5.84 -13.67 -4.06
N GLU A 41 5.27 -14.31 -5.08
CA GLU A 41 5.95 -15.29 -5.92
C GLU A 41 7.17 -14.69 -6.62
N ALA A 42 7.01 -13.52 -7.23
CA ALA A 42 8.13 -12.79 -7.85
C ALA A 42 9.26 -12.50 -6.85
N GLY A 43 8.92 -12.18 -5.59
CA GLY A 43 9.92 -11.99 -4.54
C GLY A 43 10.65 -13.30 -4.21
N GLY A 44 9.93 -14.41 -4.10
CA GLY A 44 10.52 -15.74 -3.86
C GLY A 44 11.49 -16.16 -4.96
N ALA A 45 11.13 -15.91 -6.22
CA ALA A 45 11.96 -16.22 -7.38
C ALA A 45 13.33 -15.52 -7.34
N LEU A 46 13.39 -14.26 -6.87
CA LEU A 46 14.65 -13.51 -6.71
C LEU A 46 15.62 -14.16 -5.70
N TYR A 47 15.11 -14.99 -4.78
CA TYR A 47 15.91 -15.73 -3.80
C TYR A 47 16.04 -17.22 -4.14
N GLY A 48 15.62 -17.65 -5.34
CA GLY A 48 15.67 -19.05 -5.77
C GLY A 48 14.70 -19.96 -5.01
N LEU A 49 13.63 -19.41 -4.41
CA LEU A 49 12.63 -20.19 -3.69
C LEU A 49 11.54 -20.71 -4.62
N GLN A 50 11.05 -21.92 -4.34
CA GLN A 50 9.91 -22.51 -5.04
C GLN A 50 8.59 -22.15 -4.34
N VAL A 51 7.56 -21.86 -5.12
CA VAL A 51 6.21 -21.64 -4.60
C VAL A 51 5.59 -22.97 -4.15
N LEU A 52 5.14 -23.01 -2.89
CA LEU A 52 4.44 -24.17 -2.33
C LEU A 52 2.91 -24.08 -2.48
N LYS A 53 2.35 -22.86 -2.46
CA LYS A 53 0.91 -22.62 -2.55
C LYS A 53 0.61 -21.17 -2.91
N HIS A 54 -0.39 -20.95 -3.77
CA HIS A 54 -0.85 -19.63 -4.19
C HIS A 54 -2.10 -19.17 -3.42
N ASN A 55 -2.43 -17.88 -3.53
CA ASN A 55 -3.71 -17.30 -3.11
C ASN A 55 -4.06 -17.52 -1.63
N LEU A 56 -3.07 -17.36 -0.74
CA LEU A 56 -3.19 -17.59 0.70
C LEU A 56 -3.78 -16.40 1.48
N ALA A 57 -3.95 -15.25 0.84
CA ALA A 57 -4.50 -14.06 1.48
C ALA A 57 -5.99 -14.28 1.83
N ASN A 58 -6.41 -13.78 2.98
CA ASN A 58 -7.79 -13.82 3.44
C ASN A 58 -8.73 -13.05 2.49
N GLN A 59 -8.22 -11.98 1.87
CA GLN A 59 -8.95 -11.15 0.90
C GLN A 59 -8.26 -11.26 -0.46
N GLN A 60 -9.04 -11.64 -1.48
CA GLN A 60 -8.53 -11.77 -2.85
C GLN A 60 -8.30 -10.40 -3.51
N GLN A 61 -9.13 -9.40 -3.18
CA GLN A 61 -8.99 -8.03 -3.67
C GLN A 61 -8.06 -7.21 -2.75
N ASN A 62 -6.78 -7.58 -2.73
CA ASN A 62 -5.75 -6.88 -1.96
C ASN A 62 -4.83 -6.12 -2.91
N VAL A 63 -5.10 -4.83 -3.09
CA VAL A 63 -4.41 -3.99 -4.07
C VAL A 63 -3.64 -2.88 -3.36
N THR A 64 -2.37 -2.71 -3.74
CA THR A 64 -1.54 -1.58 -3.30
C THR A 64 -1.45 -0.57 -4.44
N ARG A 65 -1.89 0.67 -4.19
CA ARG A 65 -1.73 1.79 -5.13
C ARG A 65 -0.35 2.42 -4.95
N PHE A 66 0.44 2.45 -6.00
CA PHE A 66 1.74 3.14 -6.05
C PHE A 66 1.61 4.49 -6.78
N ILE A 67 2.47 5.43 -6.42
CA ILE A 67 2.65 6.72 -7.11
C ILE A 67 4.12 6.79 -7.53
N VAL A 68 4.36 7.03 -8.82
CA VAL A 68 5.71 7.27 -9.35
C VAL A 68 5.98 8.77 -9.31
N LEU A 69 7.13 9.16 -8.78
CA LEU A 69 7.50 10.57 -8.60
C LEU A 69 8.70 10.93 -9.48
N ALA A 70 8.66 12.14 -10.02
CA ALA A 70 9.77 12.75 -10.75
C ALA A 70 10.09 14.13 -10.15
N ARG A 71 11.38 14.51 -10.11
CA ARG A 71 11.80 15.83 -9.62
C ARG A 71 11.37 16.97 -10.55
N LYS A 72 11.42 16.73 -11.86
CA LYS A 72 10.98 17.69 -12.87
C LYS A 72 9.57 17.34 -13.29
N ALA A 73 8.76 18.37 -13.52
CA ALA A 73 7.43 18.19 -14.09
C ALA A 73 7.54 17.49 -15.44
N ILE A 74 6.62 16.57 -15.69
CA ILE A 74 6.44 15.90 -16.98
C ILE A 74 5.19 16.49 -17.59
N ASN A 75 5.28 16.95 -18.84
CA ASN A 75 4.11 17.41 -19.56
C ASN A 75 3.22 16.21 -19.88
N VAL A 76 1.99 16.24 -19.37
CA VAL A 76 0.95 15.27 -19.70
C VAL A 76 0.01 15.95 -20.68
N SER A 77 -0.25 15.30 -21.82
CA SER A 77 -1.22 15.80 -22.79
C SER A 77 -2.61 15.89 -22.16
N GLU A 78 -3.35 16.96 -22.47
CA GLU A 78 -4.75 17.14 -22.04
C GLU A 78 -5.68 16.03 -22.54
N GLN A 79 -5.27 15.30 -23.58
CA GLN A 79 -6.02 14.16 -24.11
C GLN A 79 -5.95 12.91 -23.22
N VAL A 80 -5.05 12.88 -22.24
CA VAL A 80 -4.89 11.75 -21.32
C VAL A 80 -5.76 12.00 -20.08
N PRO A 81 -6.73 11.11 -19.77
CA PRO A 81 -7.47 11.18 -18.52
C PRO A 81 -6.51 11.14 -17.32
N ALA A 82 -6.40 12.28 -16.63
CA ALA A 82 -5.45 12.46 -15.54
C ALA A 82 -6.16 12.55 -14.19
N LYS A 83 -5.46 12.16 -13.13
CA LYS A 83 -5.85 12.48 -11.75
C LYS A 83 -4.88 13.50 -11.18
N THR A 84 -5.41 14.57 -10.61
CA THR A 84 -4.64 15.57 -9.90
C THR A 84 -4.64 15.26 -8.41
N THR A 85 -3.47 15.33 -7.78
CA THR A 85 -3.34 15.25 -6.32
C THR A 85 -2.90 16.61 -5.80
N LEU A 86 -3.65 17.14 -4.84
CA LEU A 86 -3.37 18.43 -4.21
C LEU A 86 -3.09 18.22 -2.73
N ILE A 87 -2.16 18.99 -2.19
CA ILE A 87 -1.98 19.16 -0.75
C ILE A 87 -2.36 20.60 -0.47
N MET A 88 -3.30 20.79 0.45
CA MET A 88 -3.75 22.11 0.85
C MET A 88 -3.87 22.20 2.36
N ALA A 89 -3.74 23.41 2.89
CA ALA A 89 -4.07 23.74 4.27
C ALA A 89 -5.34 24.60 4.25
N THR A 90 -6.21 24.38 5.22
CA THR A 90 -7.39 25.22 5.47
C THR A 90 -7.16 26.05 6.73
N GLY A 91 -7.86 27.17 6.86
CA GLY A 91 -7.89 27.92 8.11
C GLY A 91 -8.55 27.12 9.24
N GLN A 92 -8.36 27.57 10.48
CA GLN A 92 -8.87 26.91 11.68
C GLN A 92 -10.24 27.46 12.10
N GLN A 93 -11.16 27.53 11.15
CA GLN A 93 -12.56 27.88 11.39
C GLN A 93 -13.48 26.72 11.03
N SER A 94 -14.63 26.66 11.70
CA SER A 94 -15.68 25.70 11.36
C SER A 94 -16.08 25.88 9.89
N GLY A 95 -16.20 24.77 9.16
CA GLY A 95 -16.60 24.79 7.75
C GLY A 95 -15.47 25.06 6.75
N ALA A 96 -14.23 25.35 7.17
CA ALA A 96 -13.14 25.69 6.25
C ALA A 96 -12.87 24.61 5.17
N LEU A 97 -12.93 23.33 5.54
CA LEU A 97 -12.84 22.25 4.56
C LEU A 97 -14.07 22.19 3.66
N VAL A 98 -15.28 22.41 4.20
CA VAL A 98 -16.50 22.41 3.39
C VAL A 98 -16.41 23.48 2.31
N GLU A 99 -16.04 24.71 2.66
CA GLU A 99 -15.84 25.81 1.71
C GLU A 99 -14.85 25.45 0.61
N ALA A 100 -13.72 24.81 0.94
CA ALA A 100 -12.77 24.33 -0.05
C ALA A 100 -13.36 23.28 -1.00
N LEU A 101 -14.15 22.33 -0.46
CA LEU A 101 -14.77 21.27 -1.27
C LEU A 101 -15.92 21.79 -2.13
N LEU A 102 -16.60 22.87 -1.73
CA LEU A 102 -17.65 23.52 -2.54
C LEU A 102 -17.08 24.01 -3.87
N VAL A 103 -15.85 24.53 -3.89
CA VAL A 103 -15.20 24.95 -5.15
C VAL A 103 -15.08 23.79 -6.15
N LEU A 104 -14.73 22.59 -5.69
CA LEU A 104 -14.63 21.42 -6.56
C LEU A 104 -16.00 21.00 -7.10
N ARG A 105 -17.03 21.02 -6.24
CA ARG A 105 -18.41 20.72 -6.63
C ARG A 105 -18.92 21.72 -7.66
N ASP A 106 -18.69 23.02 -7.45
CA ASP A 106 -19.20 24.09 -8.31
C ASP A 106 -18.52 24.10 -9.69
N ASN A 107 -17.42 23.36 -9.85
CA ASN A 107 -16.73 23.12 -11.12
C ASN A 107 -16.91 21.67 -11.64
N ASP A 108 -17.85 20.90 -11.08
CA ASP A 108 -18.12 19.51 -11.45
C ASP A 108 -16.89 18.56 -11.38
N ILE A 109 -15.98 18.82 -10.45
CA ILE A 109 -14.75 18.04 -10.27
C ILE A 109 -14.98 16.89 -9.28
N ILE A 110 -14.89 15.66 -9.77
CA ILE A 110 -15.06 14.45 -8.96
C ILE A 110 -13.79 14.16 -8.13
N MET A 111 -13.96 14.08 -6.81
CA MET A 111 -12.91 13.60 -5.91
C MET A 111 -12.92 12.09 -5.76
N THR A 112 -11.73 11.48 -5.72
CA THR A 112 -11.57 10.02 -5.50
C THR A 112 -10.81 9.68 -4.23
N LYS A 113 -10.28 10.68 -3.51
CA LYS A 113 -9.55 10.51 -2.25
C LYS A 113 -9.52 11.85 -1.50
N LEU A 114 -9.84 11.82 -0.21
CA LEU A 114 -9.69 12.94 0.71
C LEU A 114 -9.14 12.39 2.03
N GLU A 115 -8.04 12.96 2.50
CA GLU A 115 -7.44 12.61 3.80
C GLU A 115 -7.01 13.89 4.51
N SER A 116 -7.51 14.11 5.73
CA SER A 116 -6.98 15.14 6.62
C SER A 116 -5.76 14.62 7.38
N ARG A 117 -4.75 15.47 7.55
CA ARG A 117 -3.57 15.19 8.36
C ARG A 117 -3.25 16.43 9.20
N PRO A 118 -2.93 16.28 10.49
CA PRO A 118 -2.42 17.40 11.28
C PRO A 118 -1.06 17.86 10.73
N ILE A 119 -0.80 19.16 10.79
CA ILE A 119 0.49 19.71 10.39
C ILE A 119 1.43 19.59 11.60
N ASN A 120 2.49 18.79 11.46
CA ASN A 120 3.47 18.63 12.53
C ASN A 120 4.13 19.97 12.85
N GLY A 121 4.11 20.36 14.13
CA GLY A 121 4.67 21.63 14.59
C GLY A 121 3.71 22.83 14.51
N ASN A 122 2.53 22.66 13.90
CA ASN A 122 1.47 23.65 13.96
C ASN A 122 0.15 22.97 14.38
N PRO A 123 -0.13 22.84 15.69
CA PRO A 123 -1.33 22.17 16.16
C PRO A 123 -2.60 23.01 15.95
N TRP A 124 -2.44 24.29 15.57
CA TRP A 124 -3.50 25.28 15.43
C TRP A 124 -3.24 26.19 14.22
#